data_AF-A0A0J8TTZ3-F1
#
_entry.id   AF-A0A0J8TTZ3-F1
#
_cell.length_a   1.000
_cell.length_b   1.000
_cell.length_c   1.000
_cell.angle_alpha   90.00
_cell.angle_beta   90.00
_cell.angle_gamma   90.00
#
_symmetry.space_group_name_H-M   'P 1'
#
loop_
_entity.id
_entity.type
_entity.pdbx_description
1 polymer ?
#
loop_
_entity_poly.entity_id
_entity_poly.type
_entity_poly.pdbx_seq_one_letter_code
_entity_poly.pdbx_strand_id
1 'polypeptide(L)'
;MGAEGASVQDRLTRWAQRLKNLTVSPLTRDYPETTPSGPDVSKRAIEAFESLKLSSEVQAAISKLSGPGDSGFLVFLTAFVVLVSRLTGDEDIALGTSSESDGRSFVLRVPISQNESFAKLYSRVSEAFAQGVSDIVPLRTLRTYIQKENKYEVVKR
;
A
#
# COMPACT_ATOMS: atom_id res chain seq x y z
N MET A 1 -9.73 16.43 28.19
CA MET A 1 -8.80 16.97 27.18
C MET A 1 -9.00 16.15 25.91
N GLY A 2 -9.79 16.67 24.97
CA GLY A 2 -10.10 15.98 23.72
C GLY A 2 -8.98 16.17 22.71
N ALA A 3 -8.47 15.09 22.14
CA ALA A 3 -7.59 15.15 20.98
C ALA A 3 -8.42 15.74 19.82
N GLU A 4 -8.12 16.98 19.44
CA GLU A 4 -8.61 17.57 18.20
C GLU A 4 -8.16 16.66 17.05
N GLY A 5 -9.13 16.00 16.41
CA GLY A 5 -8.86 15.23 15.21
C GLY A 5 -8.25 16.17 14.17
N ALA A 6 -7.00 15.91 13.79
CA ALA A 6 -6.28 16.70 12.79
C ALA A 6 -7.19 17.00 11.60
N SER A 7 -7.18 18.25 11.13
CA SER A 7 -8.09 18.66 10.06
C SER A 7 -7.86 17.80 8.82
N VAL A 8 -8.89 17.68 7.98
CA VAL A 8 -8.77 16.94 6.71
C VAL A 8 -7.62 17.48 5.86
N GLN A 9 -7.32 18.78 5.95
CA GLN A 9 -6.23 19.40 5.21
C GLN A 9 -4.85 19.00 5.74
N ASP A 10 -4.71 18.84 7.06
CA ASP A 10 -3.46 18.37 7.65
C ASP A 10 -3.19 16.93 7.24
N ARG A 11 -4.23 16.09 7.19
CA ARG A 11 -4.14 14.69 6.74
C ARG A 11 -3.77 14.61 5.26
N LEU A 12 -4.39 15.43 4.41
CA LEU A 12 -4.02 15.53 2.98
C LEU A 12 -2.58 15.98 2.80
N THR A 13 -2.12 16.97 3.57
CA THR A 13 -0.74 17.47 3.51
C THR A 13 0.25 16.38 3.93
N ARG A 14 -0.01 15.67 5.04
CA ARG A 14 0.83 14.54 5.48
C ARG A 14 0.91 13.46 4.41
N TRP A 15 -0.22 13.09 3.79
CA TRP A 15 -0.21 12.10 2.71
C TRP A 15 0.52 12.57 1.45
N ALA A 16 0.32 13.83 1.05
CA ALA A 16 1.04 14.39 -0.09
C ALA A 16 2.55 14.33 0.14
N GLN A 17 3.02 14.70 1.34
CA GLN A 17 4.42 14.55 1.73
C GLN A 17 4.88 13.09 1.75
N ARG A 18 4.09 12.20 2.36
CA ARG A 18 4.41 10.76 2.47
C ARG A 18 4.47 10.07 1.10
N LEU A 19 3.81 10.61 0.07
CA LEU A 19 3.79 10.07 -1.30
C LEU A 19 4.68 10.84 -2.29
N LYS A 20 5.48 11.83 -1.84
CA LYS A 20 6.43 12.51 -2.73
C LYS A 20 7.51 11.56 -3.23
N ASN A 21 7.94 11.75 -4.48
CA ASN A 21 9.00 10.98 -5.12
C ASN A 21 8.77 9.46 -5.08
N LEU A 22 7.50 9.05 -5.16
CA LEU A 22 7.17 7.63 -5.21
C LEU A 22 7.54 7.11 -6.61
N THR A 23 8.49 6.18 -6.64
CA THR A 23 8.78 5.39 -7.83
C THR A 23 7.87 4.17 -7.80
N VAL A 24 7.12 3.95 -8.87
CA VAL A 24 6.29 2.75 -9.03
C VAL A 24 6.84 1.98 -10.21
N SER A 25 7.64 0.94 -9.93
CA SER A 25 8.10 0.04 -10.97
C SER A 25 6.97 -0.92 -11.35
N PRO A 26 6.66 -1.08 -12.65
CA PRO A 26 5.67 -2.05 -13.09
C PRO A 26 6.19 -3.46 -12.80
N LEU A 27 5.32 -4.33 -12.29
CA LEU A 27 5.60 -5.76 -12.25
C LEU A 27 5.78 -6.29 -13.68
N THR A 28 6.73 -7.19 -13.88
CA THR A 28 6.91 -7.89 -15.16
C THR A 28 5.60 -8.57 -15.53
N ARG A 29 5.09 -8.27 -16.73
CA ARG A 29 3.87 -8.88 -17.25
C ARG A 29 4.21 -9.87 -18.33
N ASP A 30 3.48 -10.97 -18.37
CA ASP A 30 3.60 -11.98 -19.42
C ASP A 30 3.04 -11.48 -20.77
N TYR A 31 2.19 -10.45 -20.73
CA TYR A 31 1.55 -9.88 -21.91
C TYR A 31 1.78 -8.36 -22.00
N PRO A 32 1.82 -7.79 -23.23
CA PRO A 32 1.89 -6.36 -23.44
C PRO A 32 0.72 -5.62 -22.77
N GLU A 33 0.97 -4.40 -22.31
CA GLU A 33 -0.08 -3.56 -21.77
C GLU A 33 -1.09 -3.22 -22.87
N THR A 34 -2.33 -3.65 -22.69
CA THR A 34 -3.43 -3.29 -23.58
C THR A 34 -3.77 -1.83 -23.35
N THR A 35 -3.00 -0.92 -23.96
CA THR A 35 -3.42 0.48 -24.04
C THR A 35 -4.69 0.50 -24.89
N PRO A 36 -5.85 0.95 -24.37
CA PRO A 36 -7.07 0.95 -25.13
C PRO A 36 -6.99 2.07 -26.18
N SER A 37 -6.40 1.75 -27.34
CA SER A 37 -6.18 2.69 -28.45
C SER A 37 -7.30 2.63 -29.49
N GLY A 38 -8.48 2.11 -29.16
CA GLY A 38 -9.58 1.96 -30.12
C GLY A 38 -10.97 2.02 -29.49
N PRO A 39 -11.99 2.47 -30.24
CA PRO A 39 -13.36 2.61 -29.76
C PRO A 39 -14.07 1.28 -29.45
N ASP A 40 -13.48 0.13 -29.83
CA ASP A 40 -14.09 -1.20 -29.79
C ASP A 40 -13.41 -2.20 -28.83
N VAL A 41 -12.40 -1.78 -28.07
CA VAL A 41 -11.78 -2.67 -27.08
C VAL A 41 -12.67 -2.70 -25.85
N SER A 42 -13.32 -3.85 -25.62
CA SER A 42 -14.08 -4.07 -24.39
C SER A 42 -13.23 -3.72 -23.17
N LYS A 43 -13.61 -2.69 -22.42
CA LYS A 43 -12.95 -2.20 -21.20
C LYS A 43 -12.99 -3.18 -20.02
N ARG A 44 -13.30 -4.45 -20.28
CA ARG A 44 -13.46 -5.45 -19.24
C ARG A 44 -12.08 -5.97 -18.87
N ALA A 45 -11.72 -5.84 -17.60
CA ALA A 45 -10.55 -6.53 -17.07
C ALA A 45 -10.71 -8.03 -17.31
N ILE A 46 -9.68 -8.68 -17.85
CA ILE A 46 -9.60 -10.13 -17.87
C ILE A 46 -9.14 -10.52 -16.47
N GLU A 47 -10.02 -11.15 -15.71
CA GLU A 47 -9.79 -11.52 -14.31
C GLU A 47 -9.84 -13.05 -14.18
N ALA A 48 -8.91 -13.60 -13.40
CA ALA A 48 -8.90 -14.99 -12.98
C ALA A 48 -8.72 -15.04 -11.46
N PHE A 49 -9.32 -16.03 -10.82
CA PHE A 49 -9.25 -16.22 -9.37
C PHE A 49 -8.59 -17.55 -9.06
N GLU A 50 -7.55 -17.50 -8.25
CA GLU A 50 -6.85 -18.66 -7.72
C GLU A 50 -7.00 -18.70 -6.20
N SER A 51 -7.22 -19.90 -5.66
CA SER A 51 -7.42 -20.11 -4.22
C SER A 51 -6.39 -21.11 -3.69
N LEU A 52 -5.67 -20.71 -2.65
CA LEU A 52 -4.66 -21.54 -2.00
C LEU A 52 -5.08 -21.82 -0.56
N LYS A 53 -4.96 -23.08 -0.14
CA LYS A 53 -5.16 -23.49 1.26
C LYS A 53 -3.81 -23.67 1.93
N LEU A 54 -3.60 -22.96 3.04
CA LEU A 54 -2.39 -23.09 3.84
C LEU A 54 -2.42 -24.40 4.64
N SER A 55 -1.27 -25.06 4.77
CA SER A 55 -1.14 -26.21 5.68
C SER A 55 -1.35 -25.77 7.14
N SER A 56 -1.73 -26.71 8.00
CA SER A 56 -1.90 -26.45 9.44
C SER A 56 -0.61 -25.96 10.11
N GLU A 57 0.54 -26.46 9.64
CA GLU A 57 1.86 -26.03 10.11
C GLU A 57 2.13 -24.55 9.81
N VAL A 58 1.84 -24.10 8.58
CA VAL A 58 2.02 -22.70 8.18
C VAL A 58 1.06 -21.80 8.95
N GLN A 59 -0.19 -22.22 9.12
CA GLN A 59 -1.16 -21.47 9.93
C GLN A 59 -0.67 -21.31 11.38
N ALA A 60 -0.16 -22.37 11.99
CA ALA A 60 0.38 -22.32 13.35
C ALA A 60 1.64 -21.44 13.44
N ALA A 61 2.50 -21.44 12.41
CA ALA A 61 3.66 -20.57 12.34
C ALA A 61 3.26 -19.09 12.24
N ILE A 62 2.24 -18.77 11.44
CA ILE A 62 1.68 -17.42 11.33
C ILE A 62 1.11 -16.98 12.66
N SER A 63 0.32 -17.81 13.35
CA SER A 63 -0.22 -17.49 14.68
C SER A 63 0.83 -17.26 15.75
N LYS A 64 2.05 -17.79 15.58
CA LYS A 64 3.19 -17.53 16.47
C LYS A 64 3.91 -16.22 16.13
N LEU A 65 3.92 -15.86 14.85
CA LEU A 65 4.51 -14.60 14.37
C LEU A 65 3.58 -13.43 14.63
N SER A 66 2.27 -13.64 14.56
CA SER A 66 1.26 -12.68 14.93
C SER A 66 1.06 -12.67 16.46
N GLY A 67 0.64 -11.54 17.00
CA GLY A 67 0.31 -11.45 18.43
C GLY A 67 -0.92 -12.29 18.79
N PRO A 68 -1.14 -12.60 20.09
CA PRO A 68 -2.37 -13.26 20.53
C PRO A 68 -3.62 -12.47 20.08
N GLY A 69 -4.49 -13.09 19.28
CA GLY A 69 -5.71 -12.46 18.77
C GLY A 69 -5.55 -11.62 17.49
N ASP A 70 -4.35 -11.58 16.89
CA ASP A 70 -4.11 -10.93 15.59
C ASP A 70 -4.43 -11.91 14.44
N SER A 71 -5.15 -11.40 13.42
CA SER A 71 -5.57 -12.15 12.22
C SER A 71 -4.40 -12.65 11.36
N GLY A 72 -3.18 -12.19 11.64
CA GLY A 72 -2.00 -12.50 10.83
C GLY A 72 -1.96 -11.68 9.52
N PHE A 73 -2.92 -10.77 9.34
CA PHE A 73 -2.99 -9.89 8.18
C PHE A 73 -1.70 -9.09 7.98
N LEU A 74 -1.17 -8.49 9.06
CA LEU A 74 0.08 -7.72 8.97
C LEU A 74 1.30 -8.59 8.66
N VAL A 75 1.29 -9.88 9.05
CA VAL A 75 2.35 -10.83 8.68
C VAL A 75 2.32 -11.06 7.17
N PHE A 76 1.15 -11.29 6.58
CA PHE A 76 0.99 -11.42 5.13
C PHE A 76 1.29 -10.13 4.38
N LEU A 77 0.86 -8.98 4.90
CA LEU A 77 1.15 -7.69 4.30
C LEU A 77 2.67 -7.43 4.27
N THR A 78 3.37 -7.78 5.35
CA THR A 78 4.84 -7.72 5.42
C THR A 78 5.48 -8.67 4.41
N ALA A 79 5.03 -9.92 4.34
CA ALA A 79 5.51 -10.88 3.35
C ALA A 79 5.25 -10.42 1.91
N PHE A 80 4.13 -9.76 1.65
CA PHE A 80 3.79 -9.20 0.35
C PHE A 80 4.68 -8.03 -0.03
N VAL A 81 5.02 -7.14 0.90
CA VAL A 81 6.05 -6.09 0.69
C VAL A 81 7.39 -6.71 0.27
N VAL A 82 7.83 -7.77 0.98
CA VAL A 82 9.07 -8.48 0.64
C VAL A 82 8.99 -9.11 -0.76
N LEU A 83 7.86 -9.76 -1.09
CA LEU A 83 7.65 -10.37 -2.39
C LEU A 83 7.73 -9.34 -3.52
N VAL A 84 7.04 -8.20 -3.39
CA VAL A 84 7.06 -7.14 -4.39
C VAL A 84 8.47 -6.55 -4.55
N SER A 85 9.17 -6.32 -3.44
CA SER A 85 10.58 -5.87 -3.49
C SER A 85 11.48 -6.88 -4.21
N ARG A 86 11.29 -8.19 -4.00
CA ARG A 86 12.07 -9.24 -4.68
C ARG A 86 11.75 -9.35 -6.18
N LEU A 87 10.51 -9.08 -6.57
CA LEU A 87 10.08 -9.13 -7.98
C LEU A 87 10.49 -7.87 -8.77
N THR A 88 10.49 -6.70 -8.13
CA THR A 88 10.79 -5.41 -8.77
C THR A 88 12.23 -4.96 -8.61
N GLY A 89 12.91 -5.40 -7.54
CA GLY A 89 14.18 -4.83 -7.10
C GLY A 89 14.05 -3.51 -6.34
N ASP A 90 12.83 -2.99 -6.14
CA ASP A 90 12.60 -1.72 -5.47
C ASP A 90 12.86 -1.81 -3.96
N GLU A 91 13.42 -0.75 -3.40
CA GLU A 91 13.64 -0.57 -1.96
C GLU A 91 12.58 0.32 -1.30
N ASP A 92 11.62 0.83 -2.05
CA ASP A 92 10.53 1.68 -1.55
C ASP A 92 9.20 1.25 -2.18
N ILE A 93 8.40 0.52 -1.40
CA ILE A 93 7.22 -0.17 -1.90
C ILE A 93 5.96 0.58 -1.49
N ALA A 94 5.09 0.89 -2.46
CA ALA A 94 3.74 1.39 -2.21
C ALA A 94 2.67 0.36 -2.57
N LEU A 95 1.79 0.06 -1.62
CA LEU A 95 0.71 -0.92 -1.75
C LEU A 95 -0.65 -0.27 -1.45
N GLY A 96 -1.67 -0.64 -2.20
CA GLY A 96 -3.05 -0.35 -1.82
C GLY A 96 -3.52 -1.36 -0.76
N THR A 97 -4.08 -0.86 0.33
CA THR A 97 -4.67 -1.70 1.39
C THR A 97 -5.93 -1.05 1.94
N SER A 98 -6.66 -1.77 2.80
CA SER A 98 -7.90 -1.29 3.40
C SER A 98 -7.88 -1.47 4.90
N SER A 99 -8.55 -0.57 5.62
CA SER A 99 -8.74 -0.72 7.07
C SER A 99 -9.67 -1.89 7.36
N GLU A 100 -9.29 -2.74 8.31
CA GLU A 100 -10.13 -3.82 8.82
C GLU A 100 -11.39 -3.27 9.52
N SER A 101 -11.30 -2.09 10.14
CA SER A 101 -12.37 -1.52 10.96
C SER A 101 -13.56 -1.01 10.15
N ASP A 102 -13.32 -0.45 8.97
CA ASP A 102 -14.33 0.29 8.19
C ASP A 102 -14.23 0.09 6.67
N GLY A 103 -13.29 -0.73 6.20
CA GLY A 103 -13.11 -1.04 4.78
C GLY A 103 -12.55 0.11 3.93
N ARG A 104 -12.22 1.26 4.51
CA ARG A 104 -11.69 2.39 3.73
C ARG A 104 -10.28 2.08 3.24
N SER A 105 -10.07 2.30 1.94
CA SER A 105 -8.77 2.06 1.31
C SER A 105 -7.82 3.24 1.49
N PHE A 106 -6.54 2.91 1.68
CA PHE A 106 -5.43 3.85 1.74
C PHE A 106 -4.17 3.23 1.12
N VAL A 107 -3.12 4.04 0.97
CA VAL A 107 -1.83 3.58 0.43
C VAL A 107 -0.88 3.35 1.59
N LEU A 108 -0.26 2.18 1.65
CA LEU A 108 0.84 1.89 2.56
C LEU A 108 2.16 2.07 1.79
N ARG A 109 3.05 2.96 2.27
CA ARG A 109 4.41 3.12 1.72
C ARG A 109 5.42 2.60 2.75
N VAL A 110 6.25 1.65 2.34
CA VAL A 110 7.22 0.99 3.21
C VAL A 110 8.58 0.92 2.51
N PRO A 111 9.59 1.65 3.02
CA PRO A 111 10.97 1.43 2.61
C PRO A 111 11.45 0.07 3.13
N ILE A 112 12.14 -0.72 2.32
CA ILE A 112 12.71 -2.00 2.70
C ILE A 112 14.24 -1.94 2.55
N SER A 113 14.96 -2.52 3.50
CA SER A 113 16.41 -2.67 3.43
C SER A 113 16.76 -4.15 3.32
N GLN A 114 17.61 -4.53 2.35
CA GLN A 114 17.94 -5.95 2.09
C GLN A 114 18.64 -6.65 3.25
N ASN A 115 19.21 -5.90 4.21
CA ASN A 115 19.89 -6.41 5.40
C ASN A 115 19.00 -6.41 6.66
N GLU A 116 17.73 -6.03 6.55
CA GLU A 116 16.79 -5.97 7.67
C GLU A 116 16.14 -7.33 7.93
N SER A 117 15.92 -7.66 9.22
CA SER A 117 15.20 -8.87 9.60
C SER A 117 13.70 -8.71 9.37
N PHE A 118 13.01 -9.83 9.10
CA PHE A 118 11.55 -9.83 8.91
C PHE A 118 10.81 -9.22 10.11
N ALA A 119 11.25 -9.51 11.34
CA ALA A 119 10.62 -8.98 12.54
C ALA A 119 10.69 -7.44 12.61
N LYS A 120 11.83 -6.86 12.23
CA LYS A 120 12.00 -5.41 12.23
C LYS A 120 11.19 -4.75 11.12
N LEU A 121 11.14 -5.37 9.93
CA LEU A 121 10.24 -4.93 8.86
C LEU A 121 8.77 -5.01 9.28
N TYR A 122 8.36 -6.09 9.95
CA TYR A 122 6.99 -6.26 10.46
C TYR A 122 6.59 -5.14 11.42
N SER A 123 7.46 -4.75 12.36
CA SER A 123 7.20 -3.61 13.25
C SER A 123 6.98 -2.31 12.47
N ARG A 124 7.80 -2.05 11.44
CA ARG A 124 7.65 -0.85 10.59
C ARG A 124 6.37 -0.89 9.76
N VAL A 125 5.99 -2.05 9.23
CA VAL A 125 4.73 -2.24 8.50
C VAL A 125 3.54 -2.00 9.43
N SER A 126 3.58 -2.53 10.66
CA SER A 126 2.54 -2.32 11.67
C SER A 126 2.39 -0.84 12.03
N GLU A 127 3.50 -0.13 12.27
CA GLU A 127 3.50 1.31 12.53
C GLU A 127 2.96 2.11 11.34
N ALA A 128 3.44 1.82 10.13
CA ALA A 128 2.99 2.48 8.91
C ALA A 128 1.49 2.22 8.64
N PHE A 129 1.00 1.02 8.96
CA PHE A 129 -0.40 0.66 8.84
C PHE A 129 -1.25 1.45 9.85
N ALA A 130 -0.86 1.49 11.12
CA ALA A 130 -1.56 2.25 12.16
C ALA A 130 -1.60 3.76 11.83
N GLN A 131 -0.50 4.32 11.35
CA GLN A 131 -0.46 5.70 10.86
C GLN A 131 -1.38 5.90 9.65
N GLY A 132 -1.36 4.95 8.71
CA GLY A 132 -2.23 4.97 7.54
C GLY A 132 -3.70 5.00 7.91
N VAL A 133 -4.12 4.15 8.86
CA VAL A 133 -5.48 4.09 9.41
C VAL A 133 -5.89 5.41 10.08
N SER A 134 -5.00 6.02 10.87
CA SER A 134 -5.25 7.32 11.49
C SER A 134 -5.43 8.44 10.45
N ASP A 135 -4.64 8.40 9.38
CA ASP A 135 -4.61 9.44 8.35
C ASP A 135 -5.57 9.20 7.17
N ILE A 136 -6.41 8.14 7.15
CA ILE A 136 -7.27 7.79 6.00
C ILE A 136 -8.03 8.98 5.39
N VAL A 137 -7.73 9.29 4.13
CA VAL A 137 -8.47 10.24 3.29
C VAL A 137 -8.95 9.52 2.03
N PRO A 138 -10.09 9.91 1.43
CA PRO A 138 -10.53 9.31 0.18
C PRO A 138 -9.45 9.45 -0.92
N LEU A 139 -9.07 8.32 -1.54
CA LEU A 139 -7.99 8.29 -2.55
C LEU A 139 -8.24 9.25 -3.71
N ARG A 140 -9.50 9.45 -4.10
CA ARG A 140 -9.88 10.41 -5.14
C ARG A 140 -9.53 11.84 -4.75
N THR A 141 -9.83 12.23 -3.50
CA THR A 141 -9.52 13.54 -2.95
C THR A 141 -8.02 13.74 -2.83
N LEU A 142 -7.28 12.74 -2.35
CA LEU A 142 -5.82 12.76 -2.25
C LEU A 142 -5.16 12.95 -3.62
N ARG A 143 -5.62 12.19 -4.64
CA ARG A 143 -5.13 12.32 -6.01
C ARG A 143 -5.33 13.73 -6.56
N THR A 144 -6.54 14.29 -6.39
CA THR A 144 -6.84 15.66 -6.84
C THR A 144 -5.97 16.69 -6.11
N TYR A 145 -5.73 16.50 -4.81
CA TYR A 145 -4.86 17.37 -4.02
C TYR A 145 -3.41 17.35 -4.54
N ILE A 146 -2.81 16.16 -4.71
CA ILE A 146 -1.43 16.00 -5.22
C ILE A 146 -1.29 16.57 -6.63
N GLN A 147 -2.26 16.33 -7.52
CA GLN A 147 -2.24 16.90 -8.89
C GLN A 147 -2.25 18.43 -8.87
N LYS A 148 -2.99 19.02 -7.94
CA LYS A 148 -3.05 20.48 -7.77
C LYS A 148 -1.71 21.02 -7.26
N GLU A 149 -1.14 20.39 -6.24
CA GLU A 149 0.16 20.75 -5.65
C GLU A 149 1.29 20.68 -6.70
N ASN A 150 1.38 19.58 -7.45
CA ASN A 150 2.40 19.40 -8.50
C ASN A 150 2.27 20.43 -9.62
N LYS A 151 1.03 20.78 -10.03
CA LYS A 151 0.82 21.86 -11.02
C LYS A 151 1.30 23.22 -10.51
N TYR A 152 1.14 23.51 -9.22
CA TYR A 152 1.66 24.76 -8.63
C TYR A 152 3.18 24.76 -8.49
N GLU A 153 3.83 23.61 -8.27
CA GLU A 153 5.29 23.49 -8.27
C GLU A 153 5.89 23.71 -9.67
N VAL A 154 5.22 23.25 -10.74
CA VAL A 154 5.67 23.43 -12.14
C VAL A 154 5.52 24.89 -12.60
N VAL A 155 4.50 25.63 -12.15
CA VAL A 155 4.24 27.02 -12.57
C VAL A 155 5.14 28.04 -11.85
N LYS A 156 5.80 27.65 -10.75
CA LYS A 156 6.71 28.52 -9.97
C LYS A 156 8.19 28.43 -10.38
N ARG A 157 8.54 27.58 -11.35
CA ARG A 157 9.87 27.51 -11.95
C ARG A 157 9.90 28.24 -13.29
#